data_AF-A0A097EJ70-F1
#
_entry.id   AF-A0A097EJ70-F1
#
_cell.length_a   1.000
_cell.length_b   1.000
_cell.length_c   1.000
_cell.angle_alpha   90.00
_cell.angle_beta   90.00
_cell.angle_gamma   90.00
#
_symmetry.space_group_name_H-M   'P 1'
#
loop_
_entity.id
_entity.type
_entity.pdbx_description
1 polymer ?
#
loop_
_entity_poly.entity_id
_entity_poly.type
_entity_poly.pdbx_seq_one_letter_code
_entity_poly.pdbx_strand_id
1 'polypeptide(L)'
;MRVFGFSMAAASLLAASAPAQMTTIDPNRAIDGDLATSAPARTPAQSAPRRADPPAARDDTPQPGFAPSAPPAAAVPEEARVEAVNRAADTYQRDDLLAAGEGVFGKGAAGLAGLLEKVLKEQGQPNAYIAGREAAGAFVVGLRYGSGIMSHKVEGQQPVYWTGPSIGFDAGGDANKVFVLVYNLYDTADLFHRFPAAEGRLYFVGGFAATYLRRGNIVLIPIRLGVGYRAGVNVGYMKITRKARWMPF
;
A
#
# COMPACT_ATOMS: atom_id res chain seq x y z
N MET A 1 -12.53 -60.32 -30.78
CA MET A 1 -12.92 -59.45 -31.91
C MET A 1 -14.42 -59.20 -31.82
N ARG A 2 -14.84 -58.01 -31.37
CA ARG A 2 -16.23 -57.51 -31.40
C ARG A 2 -16.20 -56.01 -31.14
N VAL A 3 -17.06 -55.32 -31.87
CA VAL A 3 -16.90 -53.96 -32.41
C VAL A 3 -17.61 -52.90 -31.54
N PHE A 4 -17.11 -51.67 -31.68
CA PHE A 4 -17.56 -50.37 -31.16
C PHE A 4 -19.07 -50.11 -31.09
N GLY A 5 -19.45 -49.23 -30.14
CA GLY A 5 -20.69 -48.46 -30.15
C GLY A 5 -20.64 -47.31 -29.14
N PHE A 6 -20.01 -46.19 -29.53
CA PHE A 6 -20.07 -44.90 -28.81
C PHE A 6 -21.39 -44.21 -29.19
N SER A 7 -22.30 -44.02 -28.24
CA SER A 7 -23.45 -43.11 -28.41
C SER A 7 -23.18 -41.80 -27.69
N MET A 8 -22.98 -40.76 -28.49
CA MET A 8 -22.82 -39.37 -28.11
C MET A 8 -24.22 -38.76 -27.95
N ALA A 9 -24.63 -38.42 -26.72
CA ALA A 9 -25.84 -37.66 -26.47
C ALA A 9 -25.48 -36.16 -26.36
N ALA A 10 -25.77 -35.40 -27.41
CA ALA A 10 -25.64 -33.95 -27.42
C ALA A 10 -26.87 -33.32 -26.75
N ALA A 11 -26.67 -32.69 -25.58
CA ALA A 11 -27.69 -31.88 -24.92
C ALA A 11 -27.54 -30.42 -25.33
N SER A 12 -28.45 -29.92 -26.16
CA SER A 12 -28.57 -28.51 -26.54
C SER A 12 -29.35 -27.74 -25.47
N LEU A 13 -28.65 -26.95 -24.65
CA LEU A 13 -29.28 -25.95 -23.77
C LEU A 13 -29.60 -24.68 -24.57
N LEU A 14 -30.89 -24.41 -24.77
CA LEU A 14 -31.42 -23.14 -25.24
C LEU A 14 -31.38 -22.12 -24.09
N ALA A 15 -30.50 -21.12 -24.18
CA ALA A 15 -30.50 -19.97 -23.28
C ALA A 15 -31.50 -18.93 -23.79
N ALA A 16 -32.55 -18.65 -23.01
CA ALA A 16 -33.49 -17.55 -23.27
C ALA A 16 -32.91 -16.23 -22.75
N SER A 17 -32.73 -15.25 -23.63
CA SER A 17 -32.27 -13.90 -23.30
C SER A 17 -33.42 -13.07 -22.71
N ALA A 18 -33.24 -12.52 -21.50
CA ALA A 18 -34.16 -11.55 -20.91
C ALA A 18 -33.90 -10.13 -21.45
N PRO A 19 -34.92 -9.31 -21.73
CA PRO A 19 -34.72 -7.92 -22.15
C PRO A 19 -34.28 -7.05 -20.96
N ALA A 20 -33.14 -6.40 -21.09
CA ALA A 20 -32.69 -5.37 -20.17
C ALA A 20 -33.61 -4.15 -20.28
N GLN A 21 -34.30 -3.81 -19.20
CA GLN A 21 -35.10 -2.58 -19.11
C GLN A 21 -34.15 -1.40 -18.87
N MET A 22 -34.04 -0.53 -19.87
CA MET A 22 -33.23 0.68 -19.84
C MET A 22 -34.07 1.80 -19.21
N THR A 23 -33.86 2.09 -17.93
CA THR A 23 -34.46 3.27 -17.28
C THR A 23 -33.56 4.47 -17.56
N THR A 24 -34.01 5.36 -18.43
CA THR A 24 -33.37 6.66 -18.67
C THR A 24 -33.54 7.53 -17.42
N ILE A 25 -32.47 7.70 -16.66
CA ILE A 25 -32.39 8.64 -15.55
C ILE A 25 -32.01 10.00 -16.14
N ASP A 26 -32.94 10.95 -16.12
CA ASP A 26 -32.67 12.35 -16.50
C ASP A 26 -31.95 13.06 -15.35
N PRO A 27 -30.67 13.45 -15.52
CA PRO A 27 -29.86 14.05 -14.45
C PRO A 27 -30.34 15.45 -14.02
N ASN A 28 -31.19 16.13 -14.80
CA ASN A 28 -31.65 17.47 -14.44
C ASN A 28 -32.73 17.45 -13.35
N ARG A 29 -33.44 16.33 -13.20
CA ARG A 29 -34.54 16.20 -12.23
C ARG A 29 -34.09 16.17 -10.77
N ALA A 30 -32.81 15.86 -10.52
CA ALA A 30 -32.23 15.86 -9.17
C ALA A 30 -31.80 17.26 -8.70
N ILE A 31 -31.66 18.23 -9.63
CA ILE A 31 -31.18 19.58 -9.33
C ILE A 31 -32.35 20.53 -9.06
N ASP A 32 -33.47 20.39 -9.77
CA ASP A 32 -34.65 21.27 -9.60
C ASP A 32 -35.38 21.12 -8.25
N GLY A 33 -35.07 20.07 -7.47
CA GLY A 33 -35.69 19.81 -6.17
C GLY A 33 -35.14 20.66 -5.01
N ASP A 34 -33.97 21.27 -5.15
CA ASP A 34 -33.32 22.01 -4.05
C ASP A 34 -33.51 23.54 -4.11
N LEU A 35 -33.96 24.08 -5.25
CA LEU A 35 -34.07 25.52 -5.48
C LEU A 35 -35.36 26.14 -4.92
N ALA A 36 -36.24 25.34 -4.32
CA ALA A 36 -37.51 25.80 -3.76
C ALA A 36 -37.53 25.67 -2.23
N THR A 37 -36.65 26.38 -1.52
CA THR A 37 -36.86 26.74 -0.10
C THR A 37 -35.94 27.90 0.34
N SER A 38 -36.60 28.96 0.84
CA SER A 38 -36.10 30.02 1.73
C SER A 38 -35.25 31.17 1.16
N ALA A 39 -35.94 32.24 0.76
CA ALA A 39 -35.41 33.61 0.75
C ALA A 39 -35.38 34.21 2.17
N PRO A 40 -34.32 34.92 2.60
CA PRO A 40 -34.34 35.64 3.87
C PRO A 40 -35.02 37.02 3.73
N ALA A 41 -35.99 37.26 4.61
CA ALA A 41 -36.63 38.56 4.80
C ALA A 41 -35.68 39.55 5.49
N ARG A 42 -35.66 40.81 5.04
CA ARG A 42 -34.96 41.93 5.69
C ARG A 42 -35.85 42.51 6.79
N THR A 43 -35.34 42.60 8.02
CA THR A 43 -36.04 43.23 9.16
C THR A 43 -35.38 44.58 9.52
N PRO A 44 -36.14 45.63 9.92
CA PRO A 44 -35.57 46.93 10.29
C PRO A 44 -34.89 46.92 11.66
N ALA A 45 -33.98 47.89 11.87
CA ALA A 45 -33.18 48.11 13.07
C ALA A 45 -34.01 48.25 14.36
N GLN A 46 -33.59 47.54 15.41
CA GLN A 46 -34.16 47.60 16.76
C GLN A 46 -33.13 48.19 17.73
N SER A 47 -33.54 49.22 18.46
CA SER A 47 -32.76 49.97 19.45
C SER A 47 -32.41 49.13 20.69
N ALA A 48 -31.16 49.16 21.11
CA ALA A 48 -30.66 48.44 22.28
C ALA A 48 -31.10 49.08 23.61
N PRO A 49 -31.51 48.31 24.64
CA PRO A 49 -31.67 48.81 26.00
C PRO A 49 -30.31 48.97 26.69
N ARG A 50 -30.15 50.06 27.47
CA ARG A 50 -28.93 50.37 28.26
C ARG A 50 -28.61 49.23 29.22
N ARG A 51 -27.36 48.78 29.19
CA ARG A 51 -26.75 47.89 30.20
C ARG A 51 -26.68 48.64 31.53
N ALA A 52 -27.20 48.03 32.59
CA ALA A 52 -26.98 48.48 33.97
C ALA A 52 -25.55 48.09 34.40
N ASP A 53 -24.86 49.00 35.09
CA ASP A 53 -23.51 48.80 35.61
C ASP A 53 -23.48 47.72 36.71
N PRO A 54 -22.55 46.74 36.66
CA PRO A 54 -22.26 45.87 37.80
C PRO A 54 -21.40 46.61 38.85
N PRO A 55 -21.53 46.28 40.16
CA PRO A 55 -20.72 46.89 41.20
C PRO A 55 -19.24 46.48 41.08
N ALA A 56 -18.35 47.40 41.47
CA ALA A 56 -16.90 47.24 41.42
C ALA A 56 -16.44 45.92 42.05
N ALA A 57 -15.87 45.04 41.22
CA ALA A 57 -15.10 43.90 41.68
C ALA A 57 -13.74 44.38 42.19
N ARG A 58 -13.32 43.83 43.33
CA ARG A 58 -12.09 44.17 44.03
C ARG A 58 -10.87 43.85 43.16
N ASP A 59 -9.88 44.75 43.17
CA ASP A 59 -8.55 44.53 42.60
C ASP A 59 -7.79 43.46 43.39
N ASP A 60 -7.99 42.19 43.03
CA ASP A 60 -7.02 41.13 43.34
C ASP A 60 -6.04 41.06 42.17
N THR A 61 -4.95 41.81 42.27
CA THR A 61 -3.80 41.69 41.36
C THR A 61 -3.14 40.34 41.59
N PRO A 62 -3.05 39.44 40.59
CA PRO A 62 -2.21 38.25 40.72
C PRO A 62 -0.75 38.71 40.79
N GLN A 63 -0.09 38.43 41.92
CA GLN A 63 1.37 38.51 41.98
C GLN A 63 1.95 37.68 40.82
N PRO A 64 2.95 38.18 40.08
CA PRO A 64 3.69 37.36 39.13
C PRO A 64 4.51 36.32 39.92
N GLY A 65 3.87 35.20 40.23
CA GLY A 65 4.54 34.00 40.71
C GLY A 65 5.39 33.44 39.58
N PHE A 66 6.64 33.09 39.90
CA PHE A 66 7.55 32.39 39.01
C PHE A 66 6.90 31.08 38.52
N ALA A 67 6.33 31.10 37.32
CA ALA A 67 6.05 29.87 36.61
C ALA A 67 7.41 29.17 36.35
N PRO A 68 7.56 27.87 36.62
CA PRO A 68 8.75 27.15 36.18
C PRO A 68 8.83 27.31 34.66
N SER A 69 9.92 27.92 34.19
CA SER A 69 10.22 28.00 32.77
C SER A 69 10.20 26.58 32.20
N ALA A 70 9.31 26.34 31.24
CA ALA A 70 9.39 25.15 30.42
C ALA A 70 10.84 25.08 29.89
N PRO A 71 11.54 23.94 30.02
CA PRO A 71 12.89 23.81 29.49
C PRO A 71 12.85 24.21 28.00
N PRO A 72 13.87 24.95 27.50
CA PRO A 72 13.92 25.29 26.08
C PRO A 72 13.76 24.00 25.29
N ALA A 73 12.74 23.94 24.42
CA ALA A 73 12.69 22.89 23.42
C ALA A 73 14.04 22.96 22.69
N ALA A 74 14.85 21.92 22.82
CA ALA A 74 16.17 21.88 22.22
C ALA A 74 16.00 22.22 20.73
N ALA A 75 16.58 23.35 20.30
CA ALA A 75 16.56 23.74 18.92
C ALA A 75 17.32 22.66 18.14
N VAL A 76 16.58 21.82 17.42
CA VAL A 76 17.18 20.91 16.44
C VAL A 76 17.95 21.79 15.44
N PRO A 77 19.24 21.50 15.17
CA PRO A 77 20.02 22.27 14.21
C PRO A 77 19.26 22.42 12.89
N GLU A 78 19.26 23.63 12.31
CA GLU A 78 18.59 23.93 11.04
C GLU A 78 18.97 22.90 9.95
N GLU A 79 20.23 22.49 9.94
CA GLU A 79 20.80 21.46 9.06
C GLU A 79 20.13 20.09 9.23
N ALA A 80 19.85 19.66 10.47
CA ALA A 80 19.16 18.40 10.74
C ALA A 80 17.70 18.45 10.29
N ARG A 81 17.07 19.62 10.34
CA ARG A 81 15.70 19.83 9.83
C ARG A 81 15.66 19.76 8.31
N VAL A 82 16.60 20.41 7.62
CA VAL A 82 16.70 20.37 6.15
C VAL A 82 16.98 18.95 5.67
N GLU A 83 17.88 18.21 6.32
CA GLU A 83 18.17 16.82 5.95
C GLU A 83 16.96 15.90 6.17
N ALA A 84 16.20 16.10 7.25
CA ALA A 84 14.97 15.35 7.50
C ALA A 84 13.89 15.63 6.44
N VAL A 85 13.75 16.88 6.00
CA VAL A 85 12.83 17.27 4.92
C VAL A 85 13.25 16.64 3.59
N ASN A 86 14.53 16.66 3.25
CA ASN A 86 15.05 16.03 2.03
C ASN A 86 14.83 14.52 2.06
N ARG A 87 15.17 13.85 3.17
CA ARG A 87 14.89 12.41 3.34
C ARG A 87 13.40 12.08 3.21
N ALA A 88 12.52 12.94 3.73
CA ALA A 88 11.08 12.75 3.60
C ALA A 88 10.58 12.97 2.16
N ALA A 89 11.22 13.85 1.38
CA ALA A 89 10.93 14.06 -0.04
C ALA A 89 11.40 12.87 -0.89
N ASP A 90 12.53 12.27 -0.55
CA ASP A 90 13.17 11.19 -1.31
C ASP A 90 12.67 9.79 -0.93
N THR A 91 11.75 9.66 0.04
CA THR A 91 11.23 8.36 0.52
C THR A 91 9.71 8.31 0.56
N TYR A 92 9.15 7.10 0.43
CA TYR A 92 7.72 6.85 0.54
C TYR A 92 7.30 6.78 2.01
N GLN A 93 6.28 7.56 2.34
CA GLN A 93 5.69 7.54 3.67
C GLN A 93 4.79 6.32 3.85
N ARG A 94 4.51 5.98 5.12
CA ARG A 94 3.70 4.80 5.46
C ARG A 94 2.35 4.81 4.75
N ASP A 95 1.68 5.96 4.70
CA ASP A 95 0.34 6.06 4.14
C ASP A 95 0.36 5.93 2.60
N ASP A 96 1.43 6.43 1.93
CA ASP A 96 1.66 6.20 0.49
C ASP A 96 1.80 4.70 0.19
N LEU A 97 2.61 4.01 1.01
CA LEU A 97 2.87 2.58 0.87
C LEU A 97 1.65 1.73 1.20
N LEU A 98 0.85 2.16 2.19
CA LEU A 98 -0.41 1.52 2.52
C LEU A 98 -1.38 1.63 1.34
N ALA A 99 -1.56 2.83 0.77
CA ALA A 99 -2.44 3.03 -0.38
C ALA A 99 -1.96 2.25 -1.62
N ALA A 100 -0.66 2.27 -1.92
CA ALA A 100 -0.08 1.50 -3.01
C ALA A 100 -0.25 -0.02 -2.79
N GLY A 101 -0.02 -0.48 -1.56
CA GLY A 101 -0.18 -1.88 -1.17
C GLY A 101 -1.64 -2.33 -1.20
N GLU A 102 -2.60 -1.50 -0.78
CA GLU A 102 -4.03 -1.77 -0.94
C GLU A 102 -4.44 -1.82 -2.41
N GLY A 103 -3.80 -1.04 -3.29
CA GLY A 103 -3.97 -1.16 -4.74
C GLY A 103 -3.55 -2.55 -5.27
N VAL A 104 -2.54 -3.17 -4.65
CA VAL A 104 -2.10 -4.53 -4.97
C VAL A 104 -3.02 -5.57 -4.33
N PHE A 105 -3.20 -5.54 -3.02
CA PHE A 105 -3.86 -6.59 -2.25
C PHE A 105 -5.38 -6.48 -2.21
N GLY A 106 -5.94 -5.30 -2.42
CA GLY A 106 -7.34 -4.96 -2.19
C GLY A 106 -7.50 -4.08 -0.94
N LYS A 107 -8.54 -3.23 -0.94
CA LYS A 107 -8.87 -2.35 0.19
C LYS A 107 -9.12 -3.16 1.46
N GLY A 108 -8.71 -2.65 2.62
CA GLY A 108 -9.01 -3.27 3.91
C GLY A 108 -8.11 -4.45 4.26
N ALA A 109 -6.90 -4.50 3.71
CA ALA A 109 -5.85 -5.42 4.13
C ALA A 109 -5.37 -5.05 5.55
N ALA A 110 -6.18 -5.30 6.57
CA ALA A 110 -5.93 -4.84 7.95
C ALA A 110 -4.58 -5.31 8.50
N GLY A 111 -4.11 -6.49 8.07
CA GLY A 111 -2.78 -7.01 8.43
C GLY A 111 -1.61 -6.25 7.77
N LEU A 112 -1.83 -5.61 6.60
CA LEU A 112 -0.79 -4.90 5.87
C LEU A 112 -0.32 -3.66 6.61
N ALA A 113 -1.25 -2.87 7.16
CA ALA A 113 -0.90 -1.66 7.91
C ALA A 113 0.01 -1.99 9.10
N GLY A 114 -0.33 -3.02 9.87
CA GLY A 114 0.49 -3.47 11.01
C GLY A 114 1.85 -4.03 10.59
N LEU A 115 1.91 -4.73 9.46
CA LEU A 115 3.18 -5.20 8.89
C LEU A 115 4.07 -4.04 8.43
N LEU A 116 3.50 -3.09 7.69
CA LEU A 116 4.21 -1.89 7.22
C LEU A 116 4.71 -1.07 8.40
N GLU A 117 3.89 -0.84 9.42
CA GLU A 117 4.28 -0.17 10.66
C GLU A 117 5.52 -0.82 11.27
N LYS A 118 5.51 -2.15 11.41
CA LYS A 118 6.64 -2.90 11.97
C LYS A 118 7.89 -2.80 11.10
N VAL A 119 7.76 -2.99 9.79
CA VAL A 119 8.89 -2.94 8.86
C VAL A 119 9.49 -1.54 8.79
N LEU A 120 8.67 -0.49 8.70
CA LEU A 120 9.14 0.89 8.64
C LEU A 120 9.76 1.35 9.96
N LYS A 121 9.25 0.88 11.10
CA LYS A 121 9.87 1.15 12.40
C LYS A 121 11.28 0.57 12.50
N GLU A 122 11.52 -0.60 11.92
CA GLU A 122 12.82 -1.28 12.00
C GLU A 122 13.79 -0.89 10.88
N GLN A 123 13.29 -0.64 9.67
CA GLN A 123 14.11 -0.44 8.47
C GLN A 123 14.09 1.01 7.96
N GLY A 124 13.18 1.85 8.46
CA GLY A 124 12.94 3.20 7.97
C GLY A 124 12.02 3.22 6.75
N GLN A 125 12.03 4.34 6.03
CA GLN A 125 11.20 4.56 4.84
C GLN A 125 11.95 4.15 3.55
N PRO A 126 11.31 3.42 2.63
CA PRO A 126 11.90 3.03 1.35
C PRO A 126 11.87 4.17 0.34
N ASN A 127 12.81 4.20 -0.61
CA ASN A 127 12.81 5.17 -1.71
C ASN A 127 12.20 4.61 -3.01
N ALA A 128 11.92 3.30 -3.05
CA ALA A 128 11.16 2.65 -4.11
C ALA A 128 10.21 1.56 -3.56
N TYR A 129 9.22 1.20 -4.38
CA TYR A 129 8.43 -0.02 -4.17
C TYR A 129 8.13 -0.72 -5.49
N ILE A 130 7.75 -1.98 -5.44
CA ILE A 130 7.31 -2.76 -6.60
C ILE A 130 5.91 -3.30 -6.32
N ALA A 131 4.98 -2.99 -7.21
CA ALA A 131 3.62 -3.55 -7.22
C ALA A 131 3.52 -4.60 -8.33
N GLY A 132 3.19 -5.85 -7.98
CA GLY A 132 3.16 -6.91 -8.99
C GLY A 132 2.52 -8.21 -8.57
N ARG A 133 2.75 -9.22 -9.41
CA ARG A 133 2.23 -10.58 -9.25
C ARG A 133 3.34 -11.60 -9.51
N GLU A 134 3.26 -12.74 -8.86
CA GLU A 134 4.16 -13.85 -9.04
C GLU A 134 3.40 -15.17 -9.13
N ALA A 135 3.81 -16.02 -10.06
CA ALA A 135 3.39 -17.41 -10.13
C ALA A 135 4.56 -18.29 -9.70
N ALA A 136 4.26 -19.31 -8.90
CA ALA A 136 5.21 -20.34 -8.54
C ALA A 136 4.71 -21.67 -9.08
N GLY A 137 5.63 -22.51 -9.55
CA GLY A 137 5.35 -23.90 -9.87
C GLY A 137 6.28 -24.78 -9.04
N ALA A 138 5.81 -25.22 -7.87
CA ALA A 138 6.59 -26.09 -6.99
C ALA A 138 5.72 -27.24 -6.44
N PHE A 139 6.23 -28.47 -6.54
CA PHE A 139 5.70 -29.65 -5.83
C PHE A 139 6.56 -30.02 -4.60
N VAL A 140 7.83 -29.59 -4.56
CA VAL A 140 8.74 -29.64 -3.39
C VAL A 140 9.79 -28.52 -3.51
N VAL A 141 10.50 -28.49 -4.64
CA VAL A 141 11.39 -27.41 -5.06
C VAL A 141 10.96 -27.00 -6.46
N GLY A 142 10.91 -25.70 -6.72
CA GLY A 142 10.49 -25.16 -7.99
C GLY A 142 11.09 -23.82 -8.30
N LEU A 143 10.52 -23.19 -9.32
CA LEU A 143 10.84 -21.84 -9.72
C LEU A 143 9.62 -20.94 -9.52
N ARG A 144 9.92 -19.68 -9.22
CA ARG A 144 8.95 -18.60 -9.23
C ARG A 144 9.32 -17.57 -10.28
N TYR A 145 8.29 -17.02 -10.90
CA TYR A 145 8.37 -15.98 -11.91
C TYR A 145 7.38 -14.89 -11.52
N GLY A 146 7.82 -13.65 -11.53
CA GLY A 146 6.92 -12.54 -11.32
C GLY A 146 7.24 -11.33 -12.15
N SER A 147 6.26 -10.45 -12.22
CA SER A 147 6.31 -9.20 -12.96
C SER A 147 5.54 -8.13 -12.21
N GLY A 148 5.98 -6.89 -12.37
CA GLY A 148 5.38 -5.75 -11.71
C GLY A 148 5.91 -4.43 -12.24
N ILE A 149 5.45 -3.36 -11.63
CA ILE A 149 5.93 -2.00 -11.86
C ILE A 149 6.70 -1.56 -10.63
N MET A 150 7.96 -1.18 -10.83
CA MET A 150 8.76 -0.50 -9.81
C MET A 150 8.44 1.00 -9.90
N SER A 151 8.14 1.62 -8.75
CA SER A 151 8.02 3.06 -8.57
C SER A 151 9.17 3.56 -7.71
N HIS A 152 9.99 4.46 -8.25
CA HIS A 152 11.08 5.12 -7.55
C HIS A 152 10.74 6.60 -7.37
N LYS A 153 11.05 7.17 -6.21
CA LYS A 153 10.69 8.57 -5.89
C LYS A 153 11.24 9.58 -6.89
N VAL A 154 12.46 9.36 -7.39
CA VAL A 154 13.15 10.30 -8.28
C VAL A 154 13.11 9.87 -9.75
N GLU A 155 13.39 8.59 -10.03
CA GLU A 155 13.52 8.08 -11.41
C GLU A 155 12.19 7.63 -12.04
N GLY A 156 11.09 7.67 -11.28
CA GLY A 156 9.76 7.32 -11.77
C GLY A 156 9.50 5.83 -11.86
N GLN A 157 8.68 5.43 -12.83
CA GLN A 157 8.13 4.07 -12.92
C GLN A 157 8.74 3.28 -14.09
N GLN A 158 9.04 2.00 -13.85
CA GLN A 158 9.45 1.09 -14.93
C GLN A 158 8.98 -0.35 -14.67
N PRO A 159 8.72 -1.14 -15.74
CA PRO A 159 8.43 -2.55 -15.59
C PRO A 159 9.66 -3.31 -15.09
N VAL A 160 9.42 -4.24 -14.16
CA VAL A 160 10.44 -5.12 -13.61
C VAL A 160 9.91 -6.55 -13.56
N TYR A 161 10.84 -7.49 -13.71
CA TYR A 161 10.57 -8.91 -13.67
C TYR A 161 11.48 -9.57 -12.65
N TRP A 162 11.06 -10.69 -12.08
CA TRP A 162 11.93 -11.44 -11.19
C TRP A 162 11.75 -12.93 -11.30
N THR A 163 12.81 -13.62 -10.89
CA THR A 163 12.85 -15.07 -10.77
C THR A 163 13.51 -15.47 -9.47
N GLY A 164 13.20 -16.67 -8.99
CA GLY A 164 13.85 -17.22 -7.80
C GLY A 164 13.51 -18.69 -7.60
N PRO A 165 14.25 -19.38 -6.72
CA PRO A 165 13.80 -20.66 -6.19
C PRO A 165 12.48 -20.48 -5.42
N SER A 166 11.63 -21.49 -5.48
CA SER A 166 10.46 -21.61 -4.62
C SER A 166 10.52 -22.94 -3.88
N ILE A 167 10.15 -22.92 -2.60
CA ILE A 167 9.97 -24.11 -1.77
C ILE A 167 8.55 -24.06 -1.24
N GLY A 168 7.79 -25.13 -1.46
CA GLY A 168 6.41 -25.22 -1.02
C GLY A 168 5.54 -26.02 -1.98
N PHE A 169 4.26 -26.11 -1.60
CA PHE A 169 3.20 -26.75 -2.37
C PHE A 169 2.32 -25.67 -3.03
N ASP A 170 2.93 -24.77 -3.78
CA ASP A 170 2.22 -23.81 -4.64
C ASP A 170 2.01 -24.44 -6.03
N ALA A 171 1.41 -25.64 -6.05
CA ALA A 171 1.06 -26.33 -7.27
C ALA A 171 -0.29 -25.80 -7.78
N GLY A 172 -0.26 -24.74 -8.58
CA GLY A 172 -1.46 -24.17 -9.18
C GLY A 172 -1.12 -22.84 -9.84
N GLY A 173 -1.41 -22.69 -11.14
CA GLY A 173 -1.02 -21.55 -11.96
C GLY A 173 -1.64 -20.19 -11.60
N ASP A 174 -2.14 -20.02 -10.38
CA ASP A 174 -2.69 -18.77 -9.89
C ASP A 174 -1.55 -17.82 -9.48
N ALA A 175 -1.53 -16.64 -10.10
CA ALA A 175 -0.53 -15.63 -9.80
C ALA A 175 -0.90 -14.86 -8.52
N ASN A 176 -0.11 -15.08 -7.48
CA ASN A 176 -0.16 -14.42 -6.18
C ASN A 176 0.24 -12.95 -6.31
N LYS A 177 -0.39 -12.09 -5.51
CA LYS A 177 -0.05 -10.67 -5.41
C LYS A 177 1.19 -10.49 -4.54
N VAL A 178 2.09 -9.58 -4.92
CA VAL A 178 3.28 -9.25 -4.15
C VAL A 178 3.55 -7.75 -4.20
N PHE A 179 3.96 -7.22 -3.05
CA PHE A 179 4.37 -5.83 -2.89
C PHE A 179 5.77 -5.82 -2.30
N VAL A 180 6.74 -5.20 -2.96
CA VAL A 180 8.14 -5.21 -2.51
C VAL A 180 8.53 -3.81 -2.08
N LEU A 181 8.98 -3.64 -0.84
CA LEU A 181 9.63 -2.39 -0.43
C LEU A 181 11.09 -2.43 -0.85
N VAL A 182 11.60 -1.34 -1.43
CA VAL A 182 12.97 -1.23 -1.92
C VAL A 182 13.66 -0.05 -1.26
N TYR A 183 14.79 -0.32 -0.61
CA TYR A 183 15.55 0.67 0.13
C TYR A 183 16.91 0.90 -0.50
N ASN A 184 17.40 2.14 -0.38
CA ASN A 184 18.74 2.55 -0.77
C ASN A 184 19.02 2.33 -2.27
N LEU A 185 17.99 2.40 -3.11
CA LEU A 185 18.13 2.28 -4.56
C LEU A 185 18.45 3.66 -5.14
N TYR A 186 19.72 4.01 -5.27
CA TYR A 186 20.13 5.33 -5.76
C TYR A 186 20.10 5.44 -7.29
N ASP A 187 20.45 4.35 -7.96
CA ASP A 187 20.33 4.17 -9.40
C ASP A 187 19.43 2.95 -9.64
N THR A 188 18.34 3.11 -10.40
CA THR A 188 17.46 1.98 -10.69
C THR A 188 18.14 0.86 -11.47
N ALA A 189 19.26 1.10 -12.14
CA ALA A 189 20.08 0.07 -12.77
C ALA A 189 20.62 -0.95 -11.76
N ASP A 190 20.92 -0.53 -10.53
CA ASP A 190 21.43 -1.40 -9.47
C ASP A 190 20.37 -2.38 -8.94
N LEU A 191 19.10 -2.17 -9.31
CA LEU A 191 18.03 -3.11 -9.00
C LEU A 191 18.18 -4.42 -9.80
N PHE A 192 18.82 -4.43 -10.97
CA PHE A 192 18.79 -5.58 -11.90
C PHE A 192 19.82 -6.66 -11.59
N HIS A 193 19.79 -7.16 -10.35
CA HIS A 193 20.73 -8.15 -9.83
C HIS A 193 20.02 -9.25 -9.04
N ARG A 194 20.83 -10.19 -8.53
CA ARG A 194 20.39 -11.24 -7.60
C ARG A 194 20.52 -10.74 -6.16
N PHE A 195 19.42 -10.80 -5.43
CA PHE A 195 19.32 -10.46 -4.01
C PHE A 195 19.17 -11.74 -3.19
N PRO A 196 20.23 -12.22 -2.52
CA PRO A 196 20.12 -13.34 -1.61
C PRO A 196 19.27 -12.99 -0.39
N ALA A 197 18.63 -14.00 0.18
CA ALA A 197 17.94 -13.90 1.46
C ALA A 197 18.94 -13.62 2.57
N ALA A 198 18.62 -12.67 3.44
CA ALA A 198 19.36 -12.50 4.68
C ALA A 198 18.80 -13.46 5.72
N GLU A 199 19.70 -14.06 6.51
CA GLU A 199 19.30 -14.98 7.58
C GLU A 199 18.40 -14.28 8.61
N GLY A 200 17.33 -14.96 9.02
CA GLY A 200 16.61 -14.64 10.27
C GLY A 200 15.60 -13.49 10.27
N ARG A 201 15.31 -12.80 9.15
CA ARG A 201 14.33 -11.68 9.13
C ARG A 201 13.09 -12.04 8.32
N LEU A 202 12.07 -12.53 9.04
CA LEU A 202 10.75 -12.84 8.51
C LEU A 202 9.68 -12.22 9.41
N TYR A 203 8.82 -11.42 8.82
CA TYR A 203 7.73 -10.74 9.52
C TYR A 203 6.41 -11.41 9.20
N PHE A 204 5.58 -11.64 10.21
CA PHE A 204 4.23 -12.13 10.05
C PHE A 204 3.25 -11.27 10.84
N VAL A 205 2.28 -10.67 10.16
CA VAL A 205 1.22 -9.86 10.78
C VAL A 205 -0.06 -10.03 9.98
N GLY A 206 -1.15 -10.43 10.63
CA GLY A 206 -2.50 -10.42 10.05
C GLY A 206 -2.64 -11.15 8.70
N GLY A 207 -1.95 -12.28 8.53
CA GLY A 207 -1.98 -13.05 7.28
C GLY A 207 -1.04 -12.55 6.18
N PHE A 208 -0.18 -11.56 6.46
CA PHE A 208 0.90 -11.16 5.58
C PHE A 208 2.25 -11.69 6.04
N ALA A 209 3.09 -12.04 5.08
CA ALA A 209 4.46 -12.48 5.28
C ALA A 209 5.43 -11.52 4.56
N ALA A 210 6.49 -11.06 5.23
CA ALA A 210 7.54 -10.27 4.61
C ALA A 210 8.92 -10.93 4.78
N THR A 211 9.61 -11.16 3.67
CA THR A 211 10.97 -11.74 3.64
C THR A 211 12.01 -10.66 3.44
N TYR A 212 13.22 -10.82 3.99
CA TYR A 212 14.30 -9.85 3.81
C TYR A 212 15.36 -10.34 2.84
N LEU A 213 15.65 -9.56 1.80
CA LEU A 213 16.68 -9.83 0.81
C LEU A 213 17.63 -8.65 0.72
N ARG A 214 18.93 -8.90 0.56
CA ARG A 214 19.93 -7.82 0.57
C ARG A 214 21.09 -8.09 -0.38
N ARG A 215 21.52 -7.03 -1.07
CA ARG A 215 22.75 -7.00 -1.86
C ARG A 215 23.47 -5.69 -1.59
N GLY A 216 24.67 -5.74 -1.03
CA GLY A 216 25.39 -4.53 -0.64
C GLY A 216 24.57 -3.70 0.36
N ASN A 217 24.26 -2.46 -0.01
CA ASN A 217 23.40 -1.53 0.73
C ASN A 217 21.91 -1.61 0.34
N ILE A 218 21.58 -2.23 -0.80
CA ILE A 218 20.20 -2.29 -1.31
C ILE A 218 19.45 -3.42 -0.61
N VAL A 219 18.27 -3.11 -0.09
CA VAL A 219 17.40 -4.04 0.64
C VAL A 219 16.06 -4.15 -0.06
N LEU A 220 15.61 -5.38 -0.28
CA LEU A 220 14.29 -5.70 -0.81
C LEU A 220 13.51 -6.45 0.26
N ILE A 221 12.29 -6.00 0.53
CA ILE A 221 11.36 -6.66 1.45
C ILE A 221 10.10 -7.04 0.69
N PRO A 222 10.05 -8.24 0.08
CA PRO A 222 8.84 -8.74 -0.55
C PRO A 222 7.79 -9.13 0.49
N ILE A 223 6.59 -8.55 0.35
CA ILE A 223 5.40 -8.76 1.17
C ILE A 223 4.37 -9.55 0.36
N ARG A 224 3.78 -10.58 0.98
CA ARG A 224 2.79 -11.47 0.36
C ARG A 224 1.62 -11.74 1.29
N LEU A 225 0.45 -11.96 0.72
CA LEU A 225 -0.72 -12.45 1.43
C LEU A 225 -0.70 -13.98 1.49
N GLY A 226 -0.84 -14.57 2.68
CA GLY A 226 -0.91 -16.02 2.86
C GLY A 226 -0.81 -16.44 4.33
N VAL A 227 -1.72 -17.33 4.75
CA VAL A 227 -1.74 -17.91 6.10
C VAL A 227 -0.76 -19.09 6.20
N GLY A 228 0.30 -18.94 7.01
CA GLY A 228 1.18 -20.03 7.43
C GLY A 228 2.19 -20.54 6.39
N TYR A 229 2.73 -21.74 6.66
CA TYR A 229 3.79 -22.47 5.93
C TYR A 229 3.58 -22.65 4.41
N ARG A 230 2.40 -22.25 3.89
CA ARG A 230 2.07 -22.23 2.46
C ARG A 230 2.53 -20.97 1.75
N ALA A 231 2.91 -19.93 2.48
CA ALA A 231 3.38 -18.67 1.91
C ALA A 231 4.75 -18.76 1.19
N GLY A 232 5.28 -19.98 0.98
CA GLY A 232 6.56 -20.23 0.35
C GLY A 232 7.66 -19.40 0.98
N VAL A 233 8.26 -19.88 2.07
CA VAL A 233 9.44 -19.21 2.62
C VAL A 233 10.46 -19.14 1.48
N ASN A 234 10.76 -17.93 1.06
CA ASN A 234 11.69 -17.67 -0.04
C ASN A 234 13.08 -17.90 0.51
N VAL A 235 13.53 -19.15 0.52
CA VAL A 235 14.90 -19.49 0.87
C VAL A 235 15.73 -19.42 -0.39
N GLY A 236 16.79 -18.61 -0.38
CA GLY A 236 17.70 -18.49 -1.51
C GLY A 236 17.82 -17.06 -1.99
N TYR A 237 17.18 -16.72 -3.12
CA TYR A 237 17.38 -15.41 -3.75
C TYR A 237 16.17 -14.93 -4.57
N MET A 238 16.17 -13.65 -4.91
CA MET A 238 15.31 -13.07 -5.95
C MET A 238 16.20 -12.35 -6.97
N LYS A 239 16.15 -12.75 -8.24
CA LYS A 239 16.88 -12.12 -9.34
C LYS A 239 15.94 -11.21 -10.09
N ILE A 240 16.17 -9.90 -10.04
CA ILE A 240 15.41 -8.90 -10.79
C ILE A 240 16.02 -8.70 -12.18
N THR A 241 15.19 -8.52 -13.21
CA THR A 241 15.59 -8.29 -14.60
C THR A 241 14.73 -7.22 -15.27
N ARG A 242 15.33 -6.48 -16.23
CA ARG A 242 14.61 -5.49 -17.07
C ARG A 242 13.62 -6.12 -18.03
N LYS A 243 13.91 -7.33 -18.51
CA LYS A 243 13.08 -8.06 -19.47
C LYS A 243 12.56 -9.33 -18.83
N ALA A 244 11.36 -9.74 -19.22
CA ALA A 244 10.84 -11.05 -18.87
C ALA A 244 11.81 -12.13 -19.38
N ARG A 245 12.27 -13.00 -18.49
CA ARG A 245 13.14 -14.12 -18.84
C ARG A 245 12.46 -15.40 -18.41
N TRP A 246 12.28 -16.32 -19.37
CA TRP A 246 11.79 -17.67 -19.10
C TRP A 246 12.83 -18.54 -18.38
N MET A 247 14.11 -18.14 -18.44
CA MET A 247 15.24 -18.88 -17.86
C MET A 247 15.91 -18.04 -16.74
N PRO A 248 15.98 -18.52 -15.48
CA PRO A 248 16.28 -17.71 -14.30
C PRO A 248 17.78 -17.49 -13.99
N PHE A 249 18.69 -18.10 -14.76
CA PHE A 249 20.15 -18.00 -14.55
C PHE A 249 20.83 -16.90 -15.35
#